data_AF-A0A6J3ALM6-F1
#
_entry.id   AF-A0A6J3ALM6-F1
#
_cell.length_a   1.000
_cell.length_b   1.000
_cell.length_c   1.000
_cell.angle_alpha   90.00
_cell.angle_beta   90.00
_cell.angle_gamma   90.00
#
_symmetry.space_group_name_H-M   'P 1'
#
loop_
_entity.id
_entity.type
_entity.pdbx_description
1 polymer ?
#
loop_
_entity_poly.entity_id
_entity_poly.type
_entity_poly.pdbx_seq_one_letter_code
_entity_poly.pdbx_strand_id
1 'polypeptide(L)'
;MSLKLKNAKRIEGLDKNVWIEFTKLAADPSVVNLGQGLPDISPPNYVKEELSKVAAIDSLNQYTRGFGHPSLVKALSCLYEKFYQNRIDPDKEILVTVGAYGSLFNAIQGLIDEGDEVIVIVPFYDCYEPMVRMAGATPVFIPLRSKPVDGKKWSSSDWTLDHQELASKFNSKTKAIILNTPHNPLGKVFTSSELQVIADLCIKYDALCISDEVYEWLVYTGNKHLKIATFPGMWERTVTIGSAGKTFSVTGWKLGWSIGPKHLIKHLQTVQQNNVYTCATPLQEALAQAFWIDIKRMDDPECYFNSLPKELEVKRDRMVRLLESVGLTPIVPDGGYFIIADVSLLVLKGTYTSMINQMCM
;
A
#
# COMPACT_ATOMS: atom_id res chain seq x y z
N MET A 1 -40.87 13.93 0.86
CA MET A 1 -40.19 12.65 1.15
C MET A 1 -39.53 12.74 2.52
N SER A 2 -39.74 11.75 3.39
CA SER A 2 -39.16 11.71 4.74
C SER A 2 -37.63 11.76 4.68
N LEU A 3 -37.03 12.74 5.37
CA LEU A 3 -35.58 12.91 5.54
C LEU A 3 -34.91 11.71 6.26
N LYS A 4 -35.66 10.76 6.80
CA LYS A 4 -35.12 9.64 7.61
C LYS A 4 -34.45 8.55 6.77
N LEU A 5 -34.77 8.41 5.48
CA LEU A 5 -34.21 7.37 4.60
C LEU A 5 -33.15 7.97 3.66
N LYS A 6 -32.12 8.59 4.24
CA LYS A 6 -30.94 9.06 3.51
C LYS A 6 -29.70 8.29 3.98
N ASN A 7 -28.63 8.34 3.20
CA ASN A 7 -27.35 7.78 3.61
C ASN A 7 -26.88 8.43 4.94
N ALA A 8 -26.03 7.73 5.69
CA ALA A 8 -25.48 8.27 6.93
C ALA A 8 -24.47 9.39 6.63
N LYS A 9 -24.49 10.48 7.41
CA LYS A 9 -23.64 11.66 7.18
C LYS A 9 -22.16 11.35 6.92
N ARG A 10 -21.60 10.35 7.59
CA ARG A 10 -20.18 9.96 7.49
C ARG A 10 -19.77 9.44 6.10
N ILE A 11 -20.72 9.08 5.23
CA ILE A 11 -20.46 8.60 3.87
C ILE A 11 -20.98 9.54 2.78
N GLU A 12 -21.48 10.72 3.15
CA GLU A 12 -22.00 11.70 2.19
C GLU A 12 -20.87 12.16 1.26
N GLY A 13 -21.08 12.03 -0.06
CA GLY A 13 -20.09 12.40 -1.08
C GLY A 13 -18.89 11.46 -1.22
N LEU A 14 -18.91 10.29 -0.56
CA LEU A 14 -17.86 9.27 -0.64
C LEU A 14 -18.26 8.05 -1.50
N ASP A 15 -19.34 8.16 -2.28
CA ASP A 15 -19.95 7.09 -3.07
C ASP A 15 -19.31 6.86 -4.45
N LYS A 16 -18.45 7.78 -4.90
CA LYS A 16 -17.70 7.64 -6.16
C LYS A 16 -16.37 6.94 -5.93
N ASN A 17 -16.01 6.02 -6.83
CA ASN A 17 -14.74 5.31 -6.78
C ASN A 17 -14.18 5.12 -8.20
N VAL A 18 -12.95 5.58 -8.43
CA VAL A 18 -12.31 5.61 -9.75
C VAL A 18 -12.18 4.22 -10.37
N TRP A 19 -12.00 3.20 -9.55
CA TRP A 19 -11.84 1.82 -10.01
C TRP A 19 -13.14 1.28 -10.64
N ILE A 20 -14.31 1.69 -10.14
CA ILE A 20 -15.61 1.30 -10.72
C ILE A 20 -15.76 1.87 -12.14
N GLU A 21 -15.25 3.08 -12.37
CA GLU A 21 -15.29 3.73 -13.69
C GLU A 21 -14.27 3.09 -14.64
N PHE A 22 -13.03 2.88 -14.19
CA PHE A 22 -11.97 2.31 -15.02
C PHE A 22 -12.19 0.84 -15.37
N THR A 23 -12.80 0.02 -14.51
CA THR A 23 -13.17 -1.36 -14.87
C THR A 23 -14.12 -1.40 -16.06
N LYS A 24 -15.00 -0.40 -16.23
CA LYS A 24 -15.89 -0.32 -17.41
C LYS A 24 -15.13 0.01 -18.69
N LEU A 25 -14.11 0.88 -18.62
CA LEU A 25 -13.28 1.23 -19.78
C LEU A 25 -12.47 0.03 -20.28
N ALA A 26 -12.02 -0.84 -19.38
CA ALA A 26 -11.24 -2.02 -19.70
C ALA A 26 -12.08 -3.29 -19.98
N ALA A 27 -13.40 -3.18 -20.06
CA ALA A 27 -14.28 -4.33 -20.29
C ALA A 27 -14.25 -4.85 -21.73
N ASP A 28 -13.85 -4.01 -22.68
CA ASP A 28 -13.68 -4.40 -24.08
C ASP A 28 -12.43 -5.30 -24.22
N PRO A 29 -12.58 -6.56 -24.70
CA PRO A 29 -11.47 -7.51 -24.82
C PRO A 29 -10.42 -7.10 -25.87
N SER A 30 -10.71 -6.11 -26.73
CA SER A 30 -9.75 -5.56 -27.68
C SER A 30 -8.80 -4.53 -27.07
N VAL A 31 -9.08 -4.05 -25.84
CA VAL A 31 -8.27 -3.07 -25.13
C VAL A 31 -7.17 -3.76 -24.33
N VAL A 32 -5.92 -3.32 -24.52
CA VAL A 32 -4.81 -3.73 -23.65
C VAL A 32 -4.89 -2.93 -22.35
N ASN A 33 -5.29 -3.59 -21.26
CA ASN A 33 -5.43 -2.95 -19.96
C ASN A 33 -4.08 -2.85 -19.22
N LEU A 34 -3.50 -1.64 -19.22
CA LEU A 34 -2.33 -1.27 -18.41
C LEU A 34 -2.69 -0.29 -17.27
N GLY A 35 -3.97 -0.20 -16.90
CA GLY A 35 -4.47 0.77 -15.92
C GLY A 35 -4.48 0.22 -14.49
N GLN A 36 -5.34 -0.76 -14.22
CA GLN A 36 -5.44 -1.34 -12.88
C GLN A 36 -4.24 -2.25 -12.59
N GLY A 37 -3.74 -2.22 -11.35
CA GLY A 37 -2.67 -3.11 -10.86
C GLY A 37 -3.14 -4.56 -10.70
N LEU A 38 -3.51 -5.19 -11.82
CA LEU A 38 -3.97 -6.55 -12.00
C LEU A 38 -2.85 -7.35 -12.70
N PRO A 39 -2.02 -8.09 -11.96
CA PRO A 39 -0.99 -8.92 -12.57
C PRO A 39 -1.63 -9.99 -13.47
N ASP A 40 -1.19 -10.06 -14.73
CA ASP A 40 -1.51 -11.13 -15.69
C ASP A 40 -0.45 -12.23 -15.72
N ILE A 41 0.67 -12.03 -15.00
CA ILE A 41 1.65 -13.07 -14.71
C ILE A 41 1.04 -14.16 -13.81
N SER A 42 1.49 -15.39 -13.99
CA SER A 42 1.11 -16.47 -13.06
C SER A 42 1.73 -16.22 -11.68
N PRO A 43 0.97 -16.34 -10.59
CA PRO A 43 1.56 -16.40 -9.25
C PRO A 43 2.43 -17.66 -9.12
N PRO A 44 3.34 -17.72 -8.14
CA PRO A 44 4.20 -18.88 -7.95
C PRO A 44 3.40 -20.17 -7.82
N ASN A 45 3.87 -21.27 -8.44
CA ASN A 45 3.11 -22.52 -8.48
C ASN A 45 2.79 -23.06 -7.09
N TYR A 46 3.76 -23.02 -6.17
CA TYR A 46 3.54 -23.48 -4.80
C TYR A 46 2.42 -22.70 -4.09
N VAL A 47 2.21 -21.41 -4.37
CA VAL A 47 1.09 -20.64 -3.78
C VAL A 47 -0.26 -21.22 -4.19
N LYS A 48 -0.43 -21.58 -5.47
CA LYS A 48 -1.66 -22.21 -5.99
C LYS A 48 -1.83 -23.63 -5.46
N GLU A 49 -0.74 -24.40 -5.41
CA GLU A 49 -0.73 -25.78 -4.91
C GLU A 49 -1.10 -25.84 -3.43
N GLU A 50 -0.58 -24.94 -2.59
CA GLU A 50 -0.93 -24.89 -1.17
C GLU A 50 -2.43 -24.61 -0.97
N LEU A 51 -3.03 -23.70 -1.73
CA LEU A 51 -4.48 -23.48 -1.68
C LEU A 51 -5.26 -24.73 -2.10
N SER A 52 -4.80 -25.43 -3.13
CA SER A 52 -5.42 -26.68 -3.58
C SER A 52 -5.34 -27.78 -2.52
N LYS A 53 -4.22 -27.90 -1.80
CA LYS A 53 -4.04 -28.87 -0.70
C LYS A 53 -4.97 -28.54 0.46
N VAL A 54 -5.00 -27.26 0.86
CA VAL A 54 -5.80 -26.79 2.00
C VAL A 54 -7.30 -26.98 1.77
N ALA A 55 -7.78 -26.80 0.54
CA ALA A 55 -9.19 -26.97 0.21
C ALA A 55 -9.72 -28.39 0.53
N ALA A 56 -8.86 -29.41 0.48
CA ALA A 56 -9.22 -30.80 0.78
C ALA A 56 -9.26 -31.15 2.28
N ILE A 57 -8.95 -30.21 3.17
CA ILE A 57 -8.88 -30.44 4.62
C ILE A 57 -10.09 -29.80 5.30
N ASP A 58 -11.03 -30.61 5.77
CA ASP A 58 -12.33 -30.15 6.32
C ASP A 58 -12.21 -29.04 7.37
N SER A 59 -11.28 -29.20 8.32
CA SER A 59 -11.09 -28.22 9.41
C SER A 59 -10.60 -26.86 8.92
N LEU A 60 -9.85 -26.82 7.83
CA LEU A 60 -9.33 -25.57 7.25
C LEU A 60 -10.37 -24.82 6.44
N ASN A 61 -11.56 -25.39 6.23
CA ASN A 61 -12.71 -24.71 5.64
C ASN A 61 -13.63 -24.05 6.68
N GLN A 62 -13.36 -24.24 7.98
CA GLN A 62 -14.14 -23.66 9.08
C GLN A 62 -13.48 -22.40 9.66
N TYR A 63 -14.13 -21.75 10.62
CA TYR A 63 -13.60 -20.56 11.27
C TYR A 63 -12.22 -20.78 11.92
N THR A 64 -11.37 -19.76 11.80
CA THR A 64 -10.12 -19.66 12.54
C THR A 64 -10.10 -18.42 13.44
N ARG A 65 -9.01 -18.22 14.18
CA ARG A 65 -8.80 -17.10 15.09
C ARG A 65 -9.07 -15.75 14.39
N GLY A 66 -9.93 -14.92 14.99
CA GLY A 66 -10.43 -13.68 14.37
C GLY A 66 -9.35 -12.68 13.94
N PHE A 67 -8.31 -12.53 14.75
CA PHE A 67 -7.20 -11.59 14.47
C PHE A 67 -6.12 -12.17 13.55
N GLY A 68 -6.33 -13.38 13.03
CA GLY A 68 -5.43 -14.03 12.08
C GLY A 68 -5.17 -15.49 12.43
N HIS A 69 -5.12 -16.32 11.39
CA HIS A 69 -4.85 -17.74 11.48
C HIS A 69 -3.51 -17.99 12.20
N PRO A 70 -3.44 -18.90 13.20
CA PRO A 70 -2.23 -19.12 14.00
C PRO A 70 -0.95 -19.39 13.18
N SER A 71 -1.02 -20.23 12.14
CA SER A 71 0.15 -20.50 11.29
C SER A 71 0.62 -19.26 10.54
N LEU A 72 -0.32 -18.42 10.10
CA LEU A 72 -0.02 -17.22 9.32
C LEU A 72 0.62 -16.14 10.19
N VAL A 73 0.04 -15.81 11.35
CA VAL A 73 0.63 -14.80 12.23
C VAL A 73 2.01 -15.22 12.74
N LYS A 74 2.26 -16.52 12.90
CA LYS A 74 3.58 -17.05 13.24
C LYS A 74 4.58 -16.94 12.08
N ALA A 75 4.16 -17.18 10.85
CA ALA A 75 5.01 -16.99 9.67
C ALA A 75 5.37 -15.51 9.48
N LEU A 76 4.38 -14.63 9.63
CA LEU A 76 4.55 -13.18 9.58
C LEU A 76 5.51 -12.71 10.69
N SER A 77 5.29 -13.11 11.95
CA SER A 77 6.19 -12.70 13.04
C SER A 77 7.63 -13.15 12.77
N CYS A 78 7.83 -14.40 12.35
CA CYS A 78 9.16 -14.92 12.04
C CYS A 78 9.85 -14.17 10.88
N LEU A 79 9.10 -13.82 9.83
CA LEU A 79 9.62 -13.04 8.71
C LEU A 79 10.01 -11.63 9.17
N TYR A 80 9.10 -10.93 9.85
CA TYR A 80 9.31 -9.52 10.19
C TYR A 80 10.29 -9.31 11.34
N GLU A 81 10.49 -10.28 12.24
CA GLU A 81 11.57 -10.27 13.24
C GLU A 81 12.97 -10.18 12.60
N LYS A 82 13.13 -10.48 11.31
CA LYS A 82 14.40 -10.27 10.59
C LYS A 82 14.68 -8.80 10.27
N PHE A 83 13.65 -7.95 10.29
CA PHE A 83 13.74 -6.52 9.96
C PHE A 83 13.64 -5.63 11.20
N TYR A 84 12.85 -6.02 12.17
CA TYR A 84 12.65 -5.27 13.41
C TYR A 84 13.61 -5.77 14.49
N GLN A 85 14.15 -4.84 15.30
CA GLN A 85 15.11 -5.18 16.36
C GLN A 85 14.46 -5.94 17.54
N ASN A 86 13.12 -5.85 17.66
CA ASN A 86 12.36 -6.46 18.73
C ASN A 86 11.66 -7.73 18.25
N ARG A 87 11.49 -8.69 19.17
CA ARG A 87 10.62 -9.84 18.99
C ARG A 87 9.19 -9.36 18.74
N ILE A 88 8.51 -9.91 17.73
CA ILE A 88 7.14 -9.54 17.37
C ILE A 88 6.18 -10.57 17.97
N ASP A 89 5.28 -10.14 18.84
CA ASP A 89 4.25 -11.01 19.41
C ASP A 89 3.17 -11.30 18.33
N PRO A 90 3.07 -12.54 17.80
CA PRO A 90 2.15 -12.85 16.71
C PRO A 90 0.67 -12.66 17.10
N ASP A 91 0.35 -12.70 18.39
CA ASP A 91 -1.03 -12.54 18.85
C ASP A 91 -1.41 -11.09 19.14
N LYS A 92 -0.43 -10.27 19.55
CA LYS A 92 -0.67 -8.92 20.09
C LYS A 92 -0.18 -7.79 19.19
N GLU A 93 0.77 -8.07 18.30
CA GLU A 93 1.44 -7.07 17.48
C GLU A 93 1.21 -7.30 15.98
N ILE A 94 0.43 -8.33 15.64
CA ILE A 94 -0.01 -8.62 14.27
C ILE A 94 -1.53 -8.75 14.23
N LEU A 95 -2.13 -8.13 13.23
CA LEU A 95 -3.53 -8.31 12.86
C LEU A 95 -3.64 -8.66 11.38
N VAL A 96 -4.22 -9.81 11.04
CA VAL A 96 -4.56 -10.18 9.66
C VAL A 96 -5.91 -9.58 9.27
N THR A 97 -6.00 -9.05 8.06
CA THR A 97 -7.14 -8.27 7.56
C THR A 97 -7.50 -8.65 6.12
N VAL A 98 -8.65 -8.18 5.64
CA VAL A 98 -9.11 -8.36 4.26
C VAL A 98 -8.33 -7.42 3.32
N GLY A 99 -7.08 -7.79 3.05
CA GLY A 99 -6.13 -7.02 2.26
C GLY A 99 -5.58 -5.82 3.05
N ALA A 100 -4.54 -5.19 2.51
CA ALA A 100 -4.04 -3.93 3.08
C ALA A 100 -5.13 -2.84 3.16
N TYR A 101 -6.13 -2.89 2.29
CA TYR A 101 -7.31 -2.03 2.35
C TYR A 101 -8.08 -2.17 3.69
N GLY A 102 -8.24 -3.40 4.20
CA GLY A 102 -8.82 -3.65 5.51
C GLY A 102 -7.90 -3.22 6.65
N SER A 103 -6.59 -3.37 6.50
CA SER A 103 -5.61 -2.82 7.46
C SER A 103 -5.71 -1.30 7.58
N LEU A 104 -5.73 -0.58 6.45
CA LEU A 104 -5.88 0.88 6.42
C LEU A 104 -7.20 1.30 7.07
N PHE A 105 -8.30 0.62 6.73
CA PHE A 105 -9.60 0.89 7.33
C PHE A 105 -9.59 0.69 8.85
N ASN A 106 -9.05 -0.43 9.33
CA ASN A 106 -8.96 -0.72 10.76
C ASN A 106 -8.05 0.27 11.49
N ALA A 107 -6.93 0.67 10.88
CA ALA A 107 -6.00 1.66 11.44
C ALA A 107 -6.69 3.01 11.59
N ILE A 108 -7.34 3.49 10.53
CA ILE A 108 -8.00 4.80 10.52
C ILE A 108 -9.20 4.80 11.48
N GLN A 109 -10.11 3.83 11.38
CA GLN A 109 -11.28 3.77 12.26
C GLN A 109 -10.95 3.48 13.73
N GLY A 110 -9.82 2.84 14.00
CA GLY A 110 -9.41 2.48 15.35
C GLY A 110 -8.58 3.55 16.05
N LEU A 111 -7.93 4.45 15.30
CA LEU A 111 -6.94 5.38 15.84
C LEU A 111 -7.23 6.85 15.55
N ILE A 112 -8.18 7.18 14.68
CA ILE A 112 -8.50 8.56 14.26
C ILE A 112 -9.91 8.91 14.73
N ASP A 113 -10.06 10.03 15.42
CA ASP A 113 -11.31 10.56 15.95
C ASP A 113 -11.86 11.73 15.11
N GLU A 114 -13.12 12.10 15.37
CA GLU A 114 -13.75 13.28 14.77
C GLU A 114 -12.98 14.55 15.14
N GLY A 115 -12.64 15.36 14.13
CA GLY A 115 -11.90 16.62 14.32
C GLY A 115 -10.36 16.49 14.30
N ASP A 116 -9.82 15.27 14.25
CA ASP A 116 -8.39 15.04 14.04
C ASP A 116 -7.95 15.50 12.64
N GLU A 117 -6.66 15.82 12.49
CA GLU A 117 -6.01 16.08 11.20
C GLU A 117 -5.10 14.91 10.82
N VAL A 118 -5.22 14.44 9.57
CA VAL A 118 -4.36 13.37 9.03
C VAL A 118 -3.62 13.88 7.81
N ILE A 119 -2.28 13.89 7.87
CA ILE A 119 -1.44 14.34 6.76
C ILE A 119 -1.41 13.25 5.67
N VAL A 120 -1.69 13.65 4.44
CA VAL A 120 -1.71 12.77 3.26
C VAL A 120 -0.78 13.34 2.18
N ILE A 121 0.19 12.54 1.75
CA ILE A 121 1.15 12.89 0.71
C ILE A 121 0.48 12.72 -0.68
N VAL A 122 0.54 13.75 -1.53
CA VAL A 122 -0.05 13.76 -2.87
C VAL A 122 1.03 13.49 -3.93
N PRO A 123 0.77 12.65 -4.96
CA PRO A 123 -0.44 11.84 -5.16
C PRO A 123 -0.53 10.69 -4.15
N PHE A 124 -1.73 10.29 -3.76
CA PHE A 124 -1.96 9.21 -2.79
C PHE A 124 -2.70 8.03 -3.42
N TYR A 125 -2.58 6.85 -2.81
CA TYR A 125 -3.52 5.77 -3.08
C TYR A 125 -4.93 6.21 -2.66
N ASP A 126 -5.87 6.08 -3.58
CA ASP A 126 -7.14 6.81 -3.60
C ASP A 126 -8.01 6.63 -2.36
N CYS A 127 -7.84 5.54 -1.62
CA CYS A 127 -8.66 5.26 -0.45
C CYS A 127 -8.28 6.03 0.82
N TYR A 128 -7.10 6.66 0.89
CA TYR A 128 -6.65 7.34 2.10
C TYR A 128 -7.60 8.48 2.49
N GLU A 129 -7.90 9.37 1.54
CA GLU A 129 -8.82 10.49 1.76
C GLU A 129 -10.23 10.08 2.20
N PRO A 130 -10.97 9.22 1.48
CA PRO A 130 -12.32 8.87 1.88
C PRO A 130 -12.36 8.12 3.22
N MET A 131 -11.34 7.32 3.57
CA MET A 131 -11.27 6.68 4.88
C MET A 131 -11.09 7.68 6.02
N VAL A 132 -10.21 8.68 5.86
CA VAL A 132 -10.02 9.77 6.83
C VAL A 132 -11.30 10.57 7.01
N ARG A 133 -11.94 10.97 5.90
CA ARG A 133 -13.22 11.70 5.94
C ARG A 133 -14.35 10.88 6.59
N MET A 134 -14.40 9.58 6.32
CA MET A 134 -15.39 8.68 6.93
C MET A 134 -15.23 8.54 8.45
N ALA A 135 -14.03 8.72 8.98
CA ALA A 135 -13.76 8.80 10.42
C ALA A 135 -14.15 10.16 11.05
N GLY A 136 -14.56 11.16 10.25
CA GLY A 136 -14.85 12.52 10.72
C GLY A 136 -13.60 13.40 10.87
N ALA A 137 -12.46 12.95 10.36
CA ALA A 137 -11.20 13.68 10.38
C ALA A 137 -10.97 14.51 9.11
N THR A 138 -10.04 15.45 9.19
CA THR A 138 -9.68 16.35 8.10
C THR A 138 -8.38 15.87 7.43
N PRO A 139 -8.39 15.50 6.13
CA PRO A 139 -7.16 15.23 5.41
C PRO A 139 -6.41 16.55 5.14
N VAL A 140 -5.12 16.58 5.50
CA VAL A 140 -4.22 17.72 5.27
C VAL A 140 -3.19 17.33 4.21
N PHE A 141 -3.30 17.91 3.02
CA PHE A 141 -2.51 17.50 1.87
C PHE A 141 -1.14 18.19 1.79
N ILE A 142 -0.14 17.44 1.34
CA ILE A 142 1.17 17.95 0.92
C ILE A 142 1.66 17.24 -0.35
N PRO A 143 2.05 17.95 -1.41
CA PRO A 143 2.50 17.32 -2.65
C PRO A 143 3.98 16.93 -2.62
N LEU A 144 4.29 15.79 -3.24
CA LEU A 144 5.62 15.53 -3.78
C LEU A 144 5.87 16.45 -4.97
N ARG A 145 7.04 17.08 -5.01
CA ARG A 145 7.45 18.00 -6.08
C ARG A 145 8.70 17.46 -6.76
N SER A 146 8.71 17.50 -8.09
CA SER A 146 9.89 17.18 -8.88
C SER A 146 10.96 18.27 -8.71
N LYS A 147 12.21 17.86 -8.53
CA LYS A 147 13.38 18.72 -8.72
C LYS A 147 13.68 18.87 -10.22
N PRO A 148 14.40 19.94 -10.64
CA PRO A 148 14.88 20.06 -12.01
C PRO A 148 15.78 18.88 -12.39
N VAL A 149 15.61 18.36 -13.60
CA VAL A 149 16.39 17.22 -14.11
C VAL A 149 17.44 17.74 -15.10
N ASP A 150 18.71 17.74 -14.70
CA ASP A 150 19.84 18.21 -15.52
C ASP A 150 20.23 17.16 -16.58
N GLY A 151 19.39 16.98 -17.62
CA GLY A 151 19.67 16.11 -18.77
C GLY A 151 19.80 14.61 -18.47
N LYS A 152 19.43 14.18 -17.25
CA LYS A 152 19.36 12.77 -16.82
C LYS A 152 17.96 12.19 -17.06
N LYS A 153 17.85 10.86 -17.01
CA LYS A 153 16.53 10.18 -16.98
C LYS A 153 15.75 10.65 -15.75
N TRP A 154 14.52 11.09 -15.96
CA TRP A 154 13.60 11.48 -14.90
C TRP A 154 13.20 10.25 -14.08
N SER A 155 13.43 10.28 -12.77
CA SER A 155 13.19 9.17 -11.85
C SER A 155 12.22 9.56 -10.73
N SER A 156 11.58 8.58 -10.11
CA SER A 156 10.78 8.80 -8.89
C SER A 156 11.59 9.37 -7.73
N SER A 157 12.93 9.21 -7.74
CA SER A 157 13.83 9.85 -6.77
C SER A 157 13.90 11.37 -6.91
N ASP A 158 13.58 11.92 -8.08
CA ASP A 158 13.54 13.37 -8.31
C ASP A 158 12.33 14.03 -7.64
N TRP A 159 11.35 13.24 -7.21
CA TRP A 159 10.16 13.69 -6.50
C TRP A 159 10.41 13.63 -5.00
N THR A 160 10.30 14.75 -4.31
CA THR A 160 10.53 14.82 -2.85
C THR A 160 9.52 15.75 -2.18
N LEU A 161 9.48 15.69 -0.84
CA LEU A 161 8.73 16.64 -0.03
C LEU A 161 9.59 17.87 0.26
N ASP A 162 8.99 19.05 0.22
CA ASP A 162 9.62 20.21 0.84
C ASP A 162 9.55 20.05 2.37
N HIS A 163 10.71 20.08 3.04
CA HIS A 163 10.79 19.82 4.49
C HIS A 163 10.11 20.92 5.32
N GLN A 164 10.14 22.18 4.87
CA GLN A 164 9.49 23.29 5.55
C GLN A 164 7.98 23.25 5.35
N GLU A 165 7.53 22.94 4.13
CA GLU A 165 6.12 22.72 3.82
C GLU A 165 5.58 21.56 4.67
N LEU A 166 6.30 20.44 4.77
CA LEU A 166 5.92 19.30 5.60
C LEU A 166 5.79 19.69 7.08
N ALA A 167 6.81 20.34 7.64
CA ALA A 167 6.77 20.80 9.03
C ALA A 167 5.59 21.74 9.30
N SER A 168 5.20 22.58 8.33
CA SER A 168 4.05 23.49 8.45
C SER A 168 2.70 22.78 8.50
N LYS A 169 2.61 21.52 8.07
CA LYS A 169 1.38 20.71 8.15
C LYS A 169 1.16 20.10 9.54
N PHE A 170 2.22 19.97 10.33
CA PHE A 170 2.12 19.44 11.69
C PHE A 170 1.74 20.53 12.69
N ASN A 171 0.72 20.25 13.50
CA ASN A 171 0.24 21.09 14.58
C ASN A 171 -0.39 20.22 15.70
N SER A 172 -1.00 20.85 16.71
CA SER A 172 -1.57 20.13 17.86
C SER A 172 -2.78 19.24 17.56
N LYS A 173 -3.40 19.38 16.38
CA LYS A 173 -4.50 18.52 15.91
C LYS A 173 -4.02 17.37 15.03
N THR A 174 -2.74 17.37 14.65
CA THR A 174 -2.19 16.32 13.78
C THR A 174 -2.17 15.01 14.53
N LYS A 175 -3.05 14.10 14.13
CA LYS A 175 -3.15 12.77 14.73
C LYS A 175 -2.20 11.78 14.07
N ALA A 176 -2.09 11.84 12.75
CA ALA A 176 -1.29 10.89 11.99
C ALA A 176 -0.77 11.48 10.68
N ILE A 177 0.27 10.86 10.15
CA ILE A 177 0.66 10.93 8.74
C ILE A 177 0.52 9.55 8.11
N ILE A 178 -0.02 9.50 6.88
CA ILE A 178 -0.02 8.29 6.05
C ILE A 178 1.18 8.36 5.12
N LEU A 179 2.10 7.40 5.28
CA LEU A 179 3.28 7.21 4.44
C LEU A 179 3.06 6.01 3.55
N ASN A 180 3.35 6.12 2.24
CA ASN A 180 3.35 5.00 1.32
C ASN A 180 4.71 4.86 0.62
N THR A 181 5.43 3.78 0.94
CA THR A 181 6.74 3.49 0.35
C THR A 181 6.96 1.96 0.24
N PRO A 182 7.31 1.41 -0.92
CA PRO A 182 7.38 2.07 -2.23
C PRO A 182 6.02 2.65 -2.66
N HIS A 183 6.07 3.84 -3.26
CA HIS A 183 4.94 4.73 -3.43
C HIS A 183 4.08 4.38 -4.65
N ASN A 184 2.76 4.42 -4.53
CA ASN A 184 1.80 4.33 -5.62
C ASN A 184 1.12 5.69 -5.83
N PRO A 185 1.17 6.32 -7.03
CA PRO A 185 1.60 5.75 -8.32
C PRO A 185 3.04 6.01 -8.77
N LEU A 186 3.79 6.90 -8.10
CA LEU A 186 5.11 7.34 -8.58
C LEU A 186 6.20 6.24 -8.65
N GLY A 187 6.10 5.19 -7.84
CA GLY A 187 7.17 4.21 -7.66
C GLY A 187 8.33 4.69 -6.79
N LYS A 188 8.19 5.83 -6.10
CA LYS A 188 9.21 6.38 -5.21
C LYS A 188 9.51 5.46 -4.03
N VAL A 189 10.78 5.19 -3.79
CA VAL A 189 11.26 4.56 -2.55
C VAL A 189 11.83 5.67 -1.67
N PHE A 190 11.26 5.84 -0.47
CA PHE A 190 11.69 6.92 0.42
C PHE A 190 13.08 6.64 0.99
N THR A 191 13.94 7.65 0.93
CA THR A 191 15.32 7.57 1.42
C THR A 191 15.38 7.66 2.94
N SER A 192 16.49 7.21 3.52
CA SER A 192 16.72 7.32 4.98
C SER A 192 16.57 8.76 5.48
N SER A 193 17.07 9.75 4.74
CA SER A 193 16.94 11.17 5.10
C SER A 193 15.50 11.67 5.07
N GLU A 194 14.70 11.24 4.08
CA GLU A 194 13.29 11.63 4.00
C GLU A 194 12.48 10.97 5.12
N LEU A 195 12.73 9.70 5.41
CA LEU A 195 12.10 9.00 6.52
C LEU A 195 12.48 9.60 7.88
N GLN A 196 13.72 10.04 8.06
CA GLN A 196 14.16 10.71 9.29
C GLN A 196 13.40 12.02 9.52
N VAL A 197 13.17 12.83 8.47
CA VAL A 197 12.39 14.08 8.60
C VAL A 197 10.95 13.78 9.04
N ILE A 198 10.32 12.75 8.48
CA ILE A 198 8.98 12.33 8.89
C ILE A 198 9.01 11.83 10.34
N ALA A 199 9.98 10.99 10.70
CA ALA A 199 10.14 10.46 12.05
C ALA A 199 10.29 11.58 13.09
N ASP A 200 11.17 12.56 12.84
CA ASP A 200 11.42 13.69 13.73
C ASP A 200 10.15 14.51 13.98
N LEU A 201 9.33 14.71 12.94
CA LEU A 201 8.05 15.42 13.06
C LEU A 201 7.02 14.59 13.83
N CYS A 202 6.89 13.29 13.55
CA CYS A 202 6.02 12.41 14.32
C CYS A 202 6.40 12.38 15.82
N ILE A 203 7.70 12.34 16.13
CA ILE A 203 8.20 12.45 17.51
C ILE A 203 7.83 13.80 18.12
N LYS A 204 8.14 14.90 17.43
CA LYS A 204 7.96 16.27 17.94
C LYS A 204 6.51 16.61 18.26
N TYR A 205 5.57 16.13 17.44
CA TYR A 205 4.15 16.43 17.56
C TYR A 205 3.34 15.30 18.20
N ASP A 206 4.01 14.24 18.66
CA ASP A 206 3.38 13.02 19.20
C ASP A 206 2.31 12.43 18.27
N ALA A 207 2.61 12.43 16.97
CA ALA A 207 1.72 11.95 15.92
C ALA A 207 2.03 10.50 15.53
N LEU A 208 1.02 9.78 15.08
CA LEU A 208 1.15 8.42 14.57
C LEU A 208 1.69 8.41 13.13
N CYS A 209 2.35 7.32 12.75
CA CYS A 209 2.67 7.02 11.36
C CYS A 209 1.91 5.76 10.91
N ILE A 210 1.09 5.88 9.87
CA ILE A 210 0.49 4.71 9.19
C ILE A 210 1.33 4.48 7.93
N SER A 211 2.20 3.46 7.97
CA SER A 211 3.13 3.13 6.87
C SER A 211 2.54 2.02 6.00
N ASP A 212 2.03 2.38 4.83
CA ASP A 212 1.59 1.46 3.78
C ASP A 212 2.80 0.99 2.97
N GLU A 213 3.22 -0.25 3.22
CA GLU A 213 4.44 -0.86 2.66
C GLU A 213 4.12 -2.10 1.82
N VAL A 214 2.96 -2.15 1.18
CA VAL A 214 2.54 -3.34 0.40
C VAL A 214 3.51 -3.73 -0.72
N TYR A 215 4.32 -2.78 -1.21
CA TYR A 215 5.30 -3.00 -2.26
C TYR A 215 6.73 -3.22 -1.73
N GLU A 216 6.93 -3.49 -0.43
CA GLU A 216 8.25 -3.56 0.23
C GLU A 216 9.30 -4.45 -0.48
N TRP A 217 8.86 -5.50 -1.17
CA TRP A 217 9.74 -6.43 -1.90
C TRP A 217 10.04 -5.97 -3.33
N LEU A 218 9.27 -5.02 -3.85
CA LEU A 218 9.38 -4.54 -5.22
C LEU A 218 10.25 -3.29 -5.28
N VAL A 219 11.52 -3.42 -4.89
CA VAL A 219 12.50 -2.34 -4.97
C VAL A 219 13.58 -2.72 -5.96
N TYR A 220 13.90 -1.82 -6.88
CA TYR A 220 14.83 -2.08 -7.97
C TYR A 220 16.28 -1.74 -7.62
N THR A 221 17.19 -2.19 -8.48
CA THR A 221 18.64 -2.03 -8.32
C THR A 221 19.03 -0.58 -8.01
N GLY A 222 19.87 -0.40 -6.99
CA GLY A 222 20.34 0.91 -6.53
C GLY A 222 19.54 1.51 -5.37
N ASN A 223 18.38 0.94 -5.05
CA ASN A 223 17.50 1.37 -3.97
C ASN A 223 17.35 0.29 -2.89
N LYS A 224 16.82 0.68 -1.72
CA LYS A 224 16.55 -0.24 -0.62
C LYS A 224 15.27 0.18 0.11
N HIS A 225 14.38 -0.79 0.37
CA HIS A 225 13.22 -0.54 1.24
C HIS A 225 13.68 -0.33 2.68
N LEU A 226 13.22 0.76 3.29
CA LEU A 226 13.48 1.11 4.68
C LEU A 226 12.14 1.25 5.40
N LYS A 227 12.03 0.62 6.56
CA LYS A 227 10.80 0.64 7.36
C LYS A 227 10.89 1.78 8.37
N ILE A 228 9.99 2.76 8.29
CA ILE A 228 10.06 3.91 9.20
C ILE A 228 9.94 3.49 10.68
N ALA A 229 9.23 2.41 10.96
CA ALA A 229 9.08 1.83 12.29
C ALA A 229 10.39 1.30 12.91
N THR A 230 11.49 1.14 12.14
CA THR A 230 12.81 0.79 12.68
C THR A 230 13.67 2.01 13.03
N PHE A 231 13.20 3.22 12.76
CA PHE A 231 13.90 4.45 13.14
C PHE A 231 13.75 4.70 14.65
N PRO A 232 14.74 5.33 15.30
CA PRO A 232 14.70 5.58 16.75
C PRO A 232 13.39 6.24 17.20
N GLY A 233 12.70 5.60 18.15
CA GLY A 233 11.42 6.07 18.71
C GLY A 233 10.21 5.92 17.79
N MET A 234 10.32 5.30 16.62
CA MET A 234 9.19 5.16 15.70
C MET A 234 8.36 3.89 15.91
N TRP A 235 8.90 2.86 16.56
CA TRP A 235 8.17 1.62 16.84
C TRP A 235 6.88 1.89 17.62
N GLU A 236 6.96 2.71 18.66
CA GLU A 236 5.86 2.98 19.60
C GLU A 236 4.69 3.74 18.94
N ARG A 237 4.88 4.32 17.75
CA ARG A 237 3.91 5.19 17.09
C ARG A 237 3.63 4.83 15.64
N THR A 238 4.05 3.65 15.19
CA THR A 238 3.88 3.24 13.79
C THR A 238 3.03 1.99 13.66
N VAL A 239 2.08 2.01 12.73
CA VAL A 239 1.42 0.82 12.19
C VAL A 239 1.94 0.61 10.77
N THR A 240 2.61 -0.52 10.55
CA THR A 240 3.14 -0.91 9.24
C THR A 240 2.20 -1.91 8.57
N ILE A 241 1.84 -1.70 7.30
CA ILE A 241 0.84 -2.48 6.58
C ILE A 241 1.49 -3.21 5.41
N GLY A 242 1.18 -4.50 5.27
CA GLY A 242 1.60 -5.34 4.15
C GLY A 242 0.44 -6.08 3.48
N SER A 243 0.71 -6.73 2.34
CA SER A 243 -0.32 -7.44 1.57
C SER A 243 0.16 -8.69 0.84
N ALA A 244 -0.55 -9.80 1.06
CA ALA A 244 -0.34 -11.05 0.33
C ALA A 244 -0.48 -10.87 -1.19
N GLY A 245 -1.47 -10.06 -1.60
CA GLY A 245 -1.76 -9.83 -3.01
C GLY A 245 -0.62 -9.14 -3.75
N LYS A 246 0.27 -8.43 -3.03
CA LYS A 246 1.42 -7.74 -3.61
C LYS A 246 2.70 -8.55 -3.41
N THR A 247 2.88 -9.17 -2.25
CA THR A 247 4.01 -10.08 -1.96
C THR A 247 4.03 -11.31 -2.87
N PHE A 248 2.87 -11.93 -3.14
CA PHE A 248 2.77 -13.19 -3.88
C PHE A 248 2.00 -13.07 -5.21
N SER A 249 1.73 -11.85 -5.67
CA SER A 249 1.00 -11.58 -6.93
C SER A 249 -0.39 -12.24 -7.02
N VAL A 250 -1.04 -12.48 -5.87
CA VAL A 250 -2.39 -13.09 -5.76
C VAL A 250 -3.43 -12.05 -5.30
N THR A 251 -3.62 -10.98 -6.08
CA THR A 251 -4.46 -9.83 -5.68
C THR A 251 -5.89 -10.21 -5.29
N GLY A 252 -6.44 -11.27 -5.89
CA GLY A 252 -7.76 -11.82 -5.58
C GLY A 252 -7.89 -12.49 -4.20
N TRP A 253 -6.78 -12.83 -3.52
CA TRP A 253 -6.84 -13.46 -2.19
C TRP A 253 -7.23 -12.48 -1.09
N LYS A 254 -7.06 -11.18 -1.31
CA LYS A 254 -7.48 -10.11 -0.38
C LYS A 254 -7.10 -10.41 1.08
N LEU A 255 -5.83 -10.78 1.31
CA LEU A 255 -5.22 -10.87 2.64
C LEU A 255 -4.15 -9.79 2.80
N GLY A 256 -4.13 -9.18 3.97
CA GLY A 256 -3.12 -8.21 4.40
C GLY A 256 -2.91 -8.30 5.89
N TRP A 257 -2.00 -7.48 6.40
CA TRP A 257 -1.69 -7.45 7.82
C TRP A 257 -1.33 -6.04 8.28
N SER A 258 -1.49 -5.80 9.57
CA SER A 258 -0.97 -4.63 10.29
C SER A 258 0.00 -5.13 11.35
N ILE A 259 1.19 -4.52 11.42
CA ILE A 259 2.24 -4.82 12.39
C ILE A 259 2.58 -3.54 13.15
N GLY A 260 2.62 -3.63 14.47
CA GLY A 260 2.94 -2.50 15.32
C GLY A 260 2.82 -2.85 16.79
N PRO A 261 3.06 -1.90 17.69
CA PRO A 261 3.07 -2.16 19.12
C PRO A 261 1.67 -2.53 19.60
N LYS A 262 1.59 -3.43 20.58
CA LYS A 262 0.34 -3.95 21.16
C LYS A 262 -0.69 -2.86 21.47
N HIS A 263 -0.24 -1.73 22.00
CA HIS A 263 -1.13 -0.66 22.44
C HIS A 263 -1.80 0.07 21.26
N LEU A 264 -1.28 -0.01 20.04
CA LEU A 264 -1.96 0.46 18.82
C LEU A 264 -2.79 -0.67 18.20
N ILE A 265 -2.21 -1.86 18.04
CA ILE A 265 -2.87 -3.00 17.37
C ILE A 265 -4.17 -3.43 18.07
N LYS A 266 -4.27 -3.29 19.41
CA LYS A 266 -5.53 -3.57 20.15
C LYS A 266 -6.73 -2.76 19.62
N HIS A 267 -6.50 -1.54 19.13
CA HIS A 267 -7.56 -0.68 18.61
C HIS A 267 -8.02 -1.15 17.23
N LEU A 268 -7.07 -1.55 16.38
CA LEU A 268 -7.37 -2.16 15.09
C LEU A 268 -8.14 -3.49 15.26
N GLN A 269 -7.75 -4.31 16.25
CA GLN A 269 -8.45 -5.55 16.60
C GLN A 269 -9.90 -5.28 17.02
N THR A 270 -10.15 -4.17 17.72
CA THR A 270 -11.49 -3.75 18.16
C THR A 270 -12.39 -3.38 16.97
N VAL A 271 -11.84 -2.77 15.93
CA VAL A 271 -12.57 -2.52 14.67
C VAL A 271 -12.80 -3.83 13.93
N GLN A 272 -11.76 -4.66 13.75
CA GLN A 272 -11.84 -5.94 13.04
C GLN A 272 -12.94 -6.84 13.60
N GLN A 273 -12.98 -7.03 14.93
CA GLN A 273 -13.95 -7.93 15.58
C GLN A 273 -15.42 -7.52 15.37
N ASN A 274 -15.68 -6.23 15.09
CA ASN A 274 -17.02 -5.68 14.87
C ASN A 274 -17.31 -5.35 13.39
N ASN A 275 -16.34 -5.59 12.50
CA ASN A 275 -16.49 -5.39 11.07
C ASN A 275 -16.65 -6.75 10.35
N VAL A 276 -15.54 -7.44 10.10
CA VAL A 276 -15.53 -8.74 9.40
C VAL A 276 -15.26 -9.93 10.33
N TYR A 277 -14.90 -9.66 11.59
CA TYR A 277 -14.55 -10.62 12.64
C TYR A 277 -13.31 -11.47 12.35
N THR A 278 -13.31 -12.27 11.28
CA THR A 278 -12.24 -13.18 10.87
C THR A 278 -12.07 -13.21 9.35
N CYS A 279 -10.89 -13.63 8.88
CA CYS A 279 -10.60 -13.77 7.44
C CYS A 279 -10.72 -15.25 7.01
N ALA A 280 -10.74 -15.50 5.69
CA ALA A 280 -10.90 -16.85 5.15
C ALA A 280 -9.75 -17.79 5.57
N THR A 281 -10.09 -18.86 6.29
CA THR A 281 -9.11 -19.84 6.80
C THR A 281 -8.28 -20.50 5.69
N PRO A 282 -8.86 -20.98 4.57
CA PRO A 282 -8.09 -21.66 3.53
C PRO A 282 -6.98 -20.80 2.94
N LEU A 283 -7.29 -19.53 2.66
CA LEU A 283 -6.34 -18.58 2.08
C LEU A 283 -5.22 -18.24 3.06
N GLN A 284 -5.54 -18.11 4.35
CA GLN A 284 -4.54 -17.79 5.36
C GLN A 284 -3.56 -18.95 5.60
N GLU A 285 -4.05 -20.19 5.64
CA GLU A 285 -3.17 -21.35 5.80
C GLU A 285 -2.29 -21.56 4.56
N ALA A 286 -2.85 -21.47 3.35
CA ALA A 286 -2.06 -21.55 2.12
C ALA A 286 -0.98 -20.46 2.06
N LEU A 287 -1.32 -19.24 2.47
CA LEU A 287 -0.38 -18.13 2.57
C LEU A 287 0.70 -18.38 3.63
N ALA A 288 0.36 -18.97 4.77
CA ALA A 288 1.34 -19.33 5.80
C ALA A 288 2.39 -20.31 5.24
N GLN A 289 1.95 -21.33 4.51
CA GLN A 289 2.85 -22.29 3.86
C GLN A 289 3.71 -21.63 2.78
N ALA A 290 3.13 -20.75 1.95
CA ALA A 290 3.88 -19.97 0.97
C ALA A 290 4.98 -19.10 1.63
N PHE A 291 4.67 -18.43 2.74
CA PHE A 291 5.67 -17.71 3.52
C PHE A 291 6.78 -18.63 4.03
N TRP A 292 6.46 -19.80 4.60
CA TRP A 292 7.48 -20.71 5.09
C TRP A 292 8.40 -21.24 3.99
N ILE A 293 7.89 -21.40 2.77
CA ILE A 293 8.71 -21.79 1.61
C ILE A 293 9.76 -20.71 1.33
N ASP A 294 9.37 -19.44 1.24
CA ASP A 294 10.28 -18.34 0.91
C ASP A 294 11.15 -17.87 2.09
N ILE A 295 10.65 -17.92 3.33
CA ILE A 295 11.43 -17.62 4.55
C ILE A 295 12.67 -18.50 4.66
N LYS A 296 12.57 -19.77 4.26
CA LYS A 296 13.68 -20.75 4.33
C LYS A 296 14.79 -20.48 3.32
N ARG A 297 14.53 -19.66 2.30
CA ARG A 297 15.44 -19.40 1.18
C ARG A 297 15.63 -17.91 0.91
N MET A 298 15.44 -17.04 1.91
CA MET A 298 15.45 -15.58 1.71
C MET A 298 16.73 -15.03 1.09
N ASP A 299 17.87 -15.68 1.30
CA ASP A 299 19.15 -15.27 0.71
C ASP A 299 19.37 -15.85 -0.70
N ASP A 300 18.50 -16.76 -1.14
CA ASP A 300 18.58 -17.38 -2.46
C ASP A 300 17.93 -16.49 -3.52
N PRO A 301 18.52 -16.38 -4.74
CA PRO A 301 17.91 -15.67 -5.85
C PRO A 301 16.54 -16.18 -6.27
N GLU A 302 16.25 -17.46 -5.99
CA GLU A 302 14.98 -18.13 -6.30
C GLU A 302 13.85 -17.82 -5.31
N CYS A 303 14.15 -17.14 -4.18
CA CYS A 303 13.12 -16.61 -3.30
C CYS A 303 12.23 -15.65 -4.08
N TYR A 304 10.91 -15.73 -3.91
CA TYR A 304 10.01 -14.86 -4.67
C TYR A 304 10.16 -13.38 -4.31
N PHE A 305 10.59 -13.10 -3.07
CA PHE A 305 10.94 -11.76 -2.61
C PHE A 305 12.10 -11.13 -3.40
N ASN A 306 12.98 -11.95 -3.99
CA ASN A 306 14.16 -11.51 -4.75
C ASN A 306 13.96 -11.64 -6.27
N SER A 307 13.30 -12.71 -6.72
CA SER A 307 13.13 -13.00 -8.15
C SER A 307 12.09 -12.11 -8.81
N LEU A 308 10.99 -11.78 -8.12
CA LEU A 308 9.95 -10.90 -8.67
C LEU A 308 10.45 -9.47 -8.99
N PRO A 309 11.12 -8.72 -8.08
CA PRO A 309 11.66 -7.41 -8.43
C PRO A 309 12.66 -7.48 -9.59
N LYS A 310 13.48 -8.53 -9.66
CA LYS A 310 14.42 -8.75 -10.77
C LYS A 310 13.70 -8.97 -12.10
N GLU A 311 12.61 -9.74 -12.12
CA GLU A 311 11.78 -9.91 -13.31
C GLU A 311 11.12 -8.58 -13.72
N LEU A 312 10.52 -7.88 -12.76
CA LEU A 312 9.80 -6.64 -13.02
C LEU A 312 10.73 -5.50 -13.43
N GLU A 313 11.99 -5.49 -13.01
CA GLU A 313 12.97 -4.49 -13.43
C GLU A 313 13.19 -4.53 -14.96
N VAL A 314 13.24 -5.72 -15.54
CA VAL A 314 13.34 -5.90 -17.00
C VAL A 314 12.08 -5.38 -17.71
N LYS A 315 10.90 -5.60 -17.12
CA LYS A 315 9.63 -5.10 -17.67
C LYS A 315 9.50 -3.58 -17.53
N ARG A 316 9.94 -3.01 -16.40
CA ARG A 316 10.04 -1.56 -16.18
C ARG A 316 10.87 -0.92 -17.29
N ASP A 317 12.08 -1.43 -17.52
CA ASP A 317 12.98 -0.87 -18.53
C ASP A 317 12.42 -0.98 -19.95
N ARG A 318 11.70 -2.08 -20.24
CA ARG A 318 10.98 -2.22 -21.50
C ARG A 318 9.85 -1.20 -21.62
N MET A 319 9.04 -1.01 -20.59
CA MET A 319 7.93 -0.04 -20.58
C MET A 319 8.43 1.39 -20.72
N VAL A 320 9.53 1.77 -20.05
CA VAL A 320 10.18 3.07 -20.22
C VAL A 320 10.50 3.32 -21.70
N ARG A 321 11.18 2.37 -22.38
CA ARG A 321 11.52 2.51 -23.81
C ARG A 321 10.28 2.58 -24.72
N LEU A 322 9.20 1.88 -24.38
CA LEU A 322 7.96 1.91 -25.15
C LEU A 322 7.22 3.25 -25.01
N LEU A 323 7.26 3.87 -23.82
CA LEU A 323 6.67 5.18 -23.59
C LEU A 323 7.49 6.27 -24.31
N GLU A 324 8.82 6.22 -24.18
CA GLU A 324 9.73 7.13 -24.89
C GLU A 324 9.55 7.06 -26.42
N SER A 325 9.34 5.86 -26.99
CA SER A 325 9.21 5.69 -28.44
C SER A 325 7.96 6.31 -29.05
N VAL A 326 6.95 6.61 -28.23
CA VAL A 326 5.72 7.31 -28.63
C VAL A 326 5.68 8.78 -28.17
N GLY A 327 6.80 9.30 -27.66
CA GLY A 327 6.93 10.71 -27.25
C GLY A 327 6.33 11.04 -25.88
N LEU A 328 6.06 10.02 -25.05
CA LEU A 328 5.72 10.20 -23.65
C LEU A 328 6.99 10.37 -22.81
N THR A 329 6.92 11.14 -21.73
CA THR A 329 8.06 11.34 -20.81
C THR A 329 7.86 10.50 -19.54
N PRO A 330 8.40 9.27 -19.46
CA PRO A 330 8.24 8.42 -18.29
C PRO A 330 9.06 8.92 -17.08
N ILE A 331 8.50 8.72 -15.89
CA ILE A 331 9.20 8.79 -14.61
C ILE A 331 9.63 7.37 -14.26
N VAL A 332 10.93 7.07 -14.32
CA VAL A 332 11.45 5.73 -14.02
C VAL A 332 11.24 5.42 -12.53
N PRO A 333 10.45 4.39 -12.17
CA PRO A 333 10.18 4.08 -10.78
C PRO A 333 11.36 3.37 -10.10
N ASP A 334 11.62 3.72 -8.83
CA ASP A 334 12.59 3.08 -7.94
C ASP A 334 12.06 1.77 -7.35
N GLY A 335 10.73 1.59 -7.33
CA GLY A 335 10.03 0.40 -6.89
C GLY A 335 8.56 0.36 -7.31
N GLY A 336 7.84 -0.69 -6.89
CA GLY A 336 6.49 -0.98 -7.34
C GLY A 336 6.43 -1.41 -8.82
N TYR A 337 5.25 -1.51 -9.40
CA TYR A 337 5.06 -1.93 -10.79
C TYR A 337 4.23 -0.93 -11.62
N PHE A 338 4.04 0.29 -11.12
CA PHE A 338 3.43 1.39 -11.86
C PHE A 338 4.51 2.32 -12.44
N ILE A 339 4.20 2.94 -13.56
CA ILE A 339 5.04 3.95 -14.19
C ILE A 339 4.16 5.13 -14.59
N ILE A 340 4.49 6.32 -14.10
CA ILE A 340 3.83 7.56 -14.53
C ILE A 340 4.55 8.05 -15.79
N ALA A 341 3.80 8.60 -16.74
CA ALA A 341 4.35 9.29 -17.89
C ALA A 341 3.61 10.62 -18.11
N ASP A 342 4.37 11.68 -18.36
CA ASP A 342 3.82 12.96 -18.79
C ASP A 342 3.38 12.85 -20.26
N VAL A 343 2.13 13.26 -20.50
CA VAL A 343 1.44 13.21 -21.79
C VAL A 343 1.34 14.59 -22.45
N SER A 344 1.79 15.67 -21.81
CA SER A 344 1.60 17.05 -22.24
C SER A 344 2.28 17.39 -23.58
N LEU A 345 3.37 16.69 -23.91
CA LEU A 345 4.08 16.84 -25.18
C LEU A 345 3.43 16.08 -26.35
N LEU A 346 2.43 15.25 -26.09
CA LEU A 346 1.67 14.59 -27.16
C LEU A 346 0.79 15.60 -27.88
N VAL A 347 1.15 15.88 -29.13
CA VAL A 347 0.22 16.52 -30.07
C VAL A 347 -0.76 15.47 -30.57
N LEU A 348 -1.93 15.37 -29.93
CA LEU A 348 -3.01 14.52 -30.42
C LEU A 348 -3.51 15.05 -31.77
N LYS A 349 -3.20 14.34 -32.86
CA LYS A 349 -3.79 14.61 -34.18
C LYS A 349 -5.21 14.03 -34.22
N GLY A 350 -6.23 14.85 -33.91
CA GLY A 350 -7.65 14.49 -34.05
C GLY A 350 -8.58 15.02 -32.95
N THR A 351 -9.89 14.86 -33.17
CA THR A 351 -11.06 15.46 -32.47
C THR A 351 -11.27 15.09 -30.98
N TYR A 352 -10.22 14.74 -30.24
CA TYR A 352 -10.30 14.32 -28.83
C TYR A 352 -9.86 15.41 -27.83
N THR A 353 -9.68 16.64 -28.28
CA THR A 353 -9.22 17.78 -27.47
C THR A 353 -10.20 18.17 -26.35
N SER A 354 -11.45 17.70 -26.38
CA SER A 354 -12.47 18.05 -25.37
C SER A 354 -12.41 17.22 -24.09
N MET A 355 -11.72 16.06 -24.06
CA MET A 355 -11.72 15.17 -22.89
C MET A 355 -10.63 15.47 -21.85
N ILE A 356 -9.49 16.06 -22.26
CA ILE A 356 -8.35 16.25 -21.35
C ILE A 356 -8.58 17.42 -20.38
N ASN A 357 -9.32 18.46 -20.77
CA ASN A 357 -9.58 19.62 -19.91
C ASN A 357 -10.49 19.34 -18.69
N GLN A 358 -11.10 18.14 -18.59
CA GLN A 358 -11.88 17.73 -17.43
C GLN A 358 -11.11 16.88 -16.41
N MET A 359 -9.91 16.38 -16.74
CA MET A 359 -9.15 15.47 -15.87
C MET A 359 -8.05 16.15 -15.04
N CYS A 360 -7.79 17.44 -15.26
CA CYS A 360 -6.76 18.21 -14.55
C CYS A 360 -7.31 19.23 -13.54
N MET A 361 -8.54 19.05 -13.05
CA MET A 361 -9.11 19.86 -11.95
C MET A 361 -9.38 19.04 -10.71
#